data_AF-A0A0V7ZBE7-F1
#
_entry.id   AF-A0A0V7ZBE7-F1
#
_cell.length_a   1.000
_cell.length_b   1.000
_cell.length_c   1.000
_cell.angle_alpha   90.00
_cell.angle_beta   90.00
_cell.angle_gamma   90.00
#
_symmetry.space_group_name_H-M   'P 1'
#
loop_
_entity.id
_entity.type
_entity.pdbx_description
1 polymer ?
#
loop_
_entity_poly.entity_id
_entity_poly.type
_entity_poly.pdbx_seq_one_letter_code
_entity_poly.pdbx_strand_id
1 'polypeptide(L)'
;MSRLLEQKIDELFESTKGLMSFDQLEPYCEQFNDWLKQNTKYSLNSLGTVLSRHGFYKKFKSIKLEQGKNGVSIPKHDLNGNIKGYELRHYVVSRCGLSKEEWDNRNTSNRAIARLENGRKIEPKAYLEEIGKLLNSKDPHELAVGLIAATGRRPHEILARAKFSVIEGEEYKVMFEGQGKKRGEKPVFAIATLFPGSYVIEKLGQLRNEESTKELLKRVRGQFPREIAQQNRALDSCRNGSLNSVVRQVFGDKDDKNPVLAIRQGDEQDNCKALRAAYACLVMERDLSGSIGEKLLFAARQLGHFVKESPTDKDLANLATTVGYGDYYVTEAVPFPSILKKVKTKICSVKVNEEDFQVIRKLELEWELDSQRAVVHKVLEMAVEAVELKEKCLRLEQLEEKVKELSWENQKLNRENESLINENQKLAGQLKSVGRQEMVKQEVEDIDSKIERIIEEKLSFLLENNKVIDVHKAEVIVNAQSQVTTLKVDSYWESVPSEELKKSKGRGAVEEKLKRSFLAIANHNDYKARDNNGQPDQSKMWAITNQALRQLSGCNGQLVKVWMENHRIAIDDHHNKYGLGQYHNKGKGDITQAISW
;
A
#
# COMPACT_ATOMS: atom_id res chain seq x y z
N MET A 1 11.59 -24.93 19.12
CA MET A 1 10.30 -25.66 19.06
C MET A 1 10.07 -26.40 17.74
N SER A 2 10.22 -25.79 16.56
CA SER A 2 9.88 -26.44 15.28
C SER A 2 10.67 -27.75 14.99
N ARG A 3 11.98 -27.82 15.29
CA ARG A 3 12.77 -29.05 15.14
C ARG A 3 12.40 -30.16 16.13
N LEU A 4 11.97 -29.81 17.35
CA LEU A 4 11.61 -30.78 18.38
C LEU A 4 10.31 -31.52 18.03
N LEU A 5 9.33 -30.83 17.45
CA LEU A 5 8.11 -31.46 16.95
C LEU A 5 8.41 -32.40 15.77
N GLU A 6 9.29 -31.99 14.85
CA GLU A 6 9.71 -32.84 13.74
C GLU A 6 10.35 -34.13 14.25
N GLN A 7 11.28 -34.03 15.20
CA GLN A 7 11.89 -35.19 15.88
C GLN A 7 10.84 -36.08 16.54
N LYS A 8 9.88 -35.51 17.26
CA LYS A 8 8.81 -36.29 17.91
C LYS A 8 7.88 -36.98 16.91
N ILE A 9 7.61 -36.34 15.76
CA ILE A 9 6.87 -36.97 14.66
C ILE A 9 7.68 -38.14 14.07
N ASP A 10 8.99 -37.98 13.93
CA ASP A 10 9.88 -39.02 13.42
C ASP A 10 9.98 -40.20 14.40
N GLU A 11 10.15 -39.93 15.70
CA GLU A 11 10.13 -40.94 16.76
C GLU A 11 8.81 -41.72 16.76
N LEU A 12 7.68 -41.02 16.68
CA LEU A 12 6.36 -41.64 16.61
C LEU A 12 6.23 -42.51 15.35
N PHE A 13 6.65 -42.01 14.19
CA PHE A 13 6.59 -42.75 12.94
C PHE A 13 7.45 -44.02 12.98
N GLU A 14 8.71 -43.91 13.42
CA GLU A 14 9.61 -45.06 13.51
C GLU A 14 9.12 -46.11 14.51
N SER A 15 8.55 -45.68 15.63
CA SER A 15 7.99 -46.58 16.66
C SER A 15 6.71 -47.28 16.23
N THR A 16 5.95 -46.70 15.29
CA THR A 16 4.61 -47.20 14.93
C THR A 16 4.49 -47.77 13.52
N LYS A 17 5.44 -47.50 12.60
CA LYS A 17 5.33 -47.88 11.18
C LYS A 17 5.17 -49.38 10.91
N GLY A 18 5.65 -50.23 11.81
CA GLY A 18 5.57 -51.69 11.71
C GLY A 18 4.48 -52.34 12.55
N LEU A 19 3.76 -51.57 13.38
CA LEU A 19 2.74 -52.12 14.27
C LEU A 19 1.43 -52.35 13.51
N MET A 20 0.77 -53.48 13.80
CA MET A 20 -0.40 -53.98 13.06
C MET A 20 -1.63 -54.17 13.94
N SER A 21 -1.63 -53.63 15.16
CA SER A 21 -2.78 -53.68 16.08
C SER A 21 -3.04 -52.31 16.70
N PHE A 22 -4.31 -52.00 16.93
CA PHE A 22 -4.72 -50.78 17.62
C PHE A 22 -4.16 -50.71 19.03
N ASP A 23 -4.25 -51.80 19.80
CA ASP A 23 -3.77 -51.87 21.19
C ASP A 23 -2.26 -51.61 21.30
N GLN A 24 -1.49 -51.97 20.27
CA GLN A 24 -0.06 -51.66 20.20
C GLN A 24 0.20 -50.19 19.84
N LEU A 25 -0.68 -49.56 19.08
CA LEU A 25 -0.55 -48.18 18.58
C LEU A 25 -1.04 -47.14 19.58
N GLU A 26 -2.06 -47.48 20.38
CA GLU A 26 -2.75 -46.57 21.29
C GLU A 26 -1.81 -45.91 22.32
N PRO A 27 -0.92 -46.63 23.04
CA PRO A 27 -0.02 -46.00 24.01
C PRO A 27 0.90 -44.95 23.39
N TYR A 28 1.37 -45.17 22.17
CA TYR A 28 2.21 -44.19 21.46
C TYR A 28 1.43 -42.95 21.04
N CYS A 29 0.14 -43.13 20.70
CA CYS A 29 -0.73 -42.01 20.35
C CYS A 29 -1.03 -41.14 21.58
N GLU A 30 -1.33 -41.76 22.72
CA GLU A 30 -1.57 -41.09 23.99
C GLU A 30 -0.33 -40.32 24.45
N GLN A 31 0.83 -40.96 24.47
CA GLN A 31 2.10 -40.32 24.82
C GLN A 31 2.41 -39.13 23.93
N PHE A 32 2.17 -39.23 22.62
CA PHE A 32 2.39 -38.12 21.70
C PHE A 32 1.42 -36.96 21.93
N ASN A 33 0.14 -37.25 22.19
CA ASN A 33 -0.86 -36.23 22.50
C ASN A 33 -0.61 -35.54 23.84
N ASP A 34 -0.20 -36.28 24.86
CA ASP A 34 0.17 -35.73 26.16
C ASP A 34 1.42 -34.86 26.05
N TRP A 35 2.41 -35.33 25.27
CA TRP A 35 3.57 -34.53 24.94
C TRP A 35 3.18 -33.22 24.23
N LEU A 36 2.27 -33.29 23.23
CA LEU A 36 1.76 -32.09 22.55
C LEU A 36 1.12 -31.10 23.53
N LYS A 37 0.29 -31.58 24.46
CA LYS A 37 -0.39 -30.73 25.46
C LYS A 37 0.58 -30.11 26.45
N GLN A 38 1.58 -30.87 26.92
CA GLN A 38 2.51 -30.42 27.96
C GLN A 38 3.66 -29.56 27.41
N ASN A 39 4.16 -29.87 26.20
CA ASN A 39 5.41 -29.31 25.69
C ASN A 39 5.20 -28.30 24.55
N THR A 40 3.96 -28.05 24.15
CA THR A 40 3.66 -27.10 23.09
C THR A 40 2.57 -26.11 23.50
N LYS A 41 2.58 -24.94 22.87
CA LYS A 41 1.54 -23.90 23.03
C LYS A 41 0.72 -23.73 21.75
N TYR A 42 0.60 -24.79 20.94
CA TYR A 42 -0.13 -24.70 19.68
C TYR A 42 -1.63 -24.60 19.95
N SER A 43 -2.27 -23.56 19.42
CA SER A 43 -3.72 -23.47 19.44
C SER A 43 -4.35 -24.53 18.53
N LEU A 44 -5.60 -24.91 18.79
CA LEU A 44 -6.38 -25.83 17.95
C LEU A 44 -6.40 -25.38 16.47
N ASN A 45 -6.50 -24.06 16.25
CA ASN A 45 -6.47 -23.44 14.93
C ASN A 45 -5.15 -23.65 14.16
N SER A 46 -4.04 -23.81 14.89
CA SER A 46 -2.69 -23.93 14.31
C SER A 46 -2.19 -25.38 14.25
N LEU A 47 -2.59 -26.24 15.19
CA LEU A 47 -2.02 -27.57 15.41
C LEU A 47 -2.03 -28.44 14.15
N GLY A 48 -3.17 -28.59 13.48
CA GLY A 48 -3.25 -29.40 12.25
C GLY A 48 -2.39 -28.85 11.11
N THR A 49 -2.22 -27.51 11.02
CA THR A 49 -1.32 -26.89 10.04
C THR A 49 0.14 -27.20 10.35
N VAL A 50 0.51 -27.14 11.63
CA VAL A 50 1.87 -27.40 12.09
C VAL A 50 2.23 -28.89 11.89
N LEU A 51 1.35 -29.82 12.25
CA LEU A 51 1.53 -31.26 12.00
C LEU A 51 1.71 -31.55 10.50
N SER A 52 0.85 -30.96 9.65
CA SER A 52 0.97 -31.08 8.20
C SER A 52 2.28 -30.51 7.66
N ARG A 53 2.74 -29.37 8.20
CA ARG A 53 4.01 -28.73 7.82
C ARG A 53 5.20 -29.66 8.07
N HIS A 54 5.21 -30.37 9.19
CA HIS A 54 6.25 -31.34 9.57
C HIS A 54 6.02 -32.75 8.99
N GLY A 55 5.15 -32.87 7.98
CA GLY A 55 5.02 -34.10 7.21
C GLY A 55 4.32 -35.25 7.92
N PHE A 56 3.72 -35.03 9.10
CA PHE A 56 3.00 -36.04 9.88
C PHE A 56 2.07 -36.88 9.00
N TYR A 57 1.08 -36.24 8.35
CA TYR A 57 0.13 -36.95 7.48
C TYR A 57 0.77 -37.61 6.25
N LYS A 58 1.87 -37.04 5.72
CA LYS A 58 2.55 -37.57 4.53
C LYS A 58 3.29 -38.87 4.85
N LYS A 59 3.95 -38.94 6.02
CA LYS A 59 4.69 -40.12 6.48
C LYS A 59 3.78 -41.34 6.67
N PHE A 60 2.64 -41.16 7.32
CA PHE A 60 1.71 -42.28 7.54
C PHE A 60 0.93 -42.68 6.27
N LYS A 61 0.86 -41.81 5.25
CA LYS A 61 0.22 -42.15 3.97
C LYS A 61 1.02 -43.16 3.13
N SER A 62 2.34 -43.29 3.35
CA SER A 62 3.16 -44.29 2.64
C SER A 62 3.08 -45.69 3.25
N ILE A 63 2.42 -45.86 4.39
CA ILE A 63 2.27 -47.18 5.03
C ILE A 63 1.14 -47.94 4.34
N LYS A 64 1.35 -49.24 4.10
CA LYS A 64 0.30 -50.14 3.63
C LYS A 64 -0.71 -50.38 4.76
N LEU A 65 -1.98 -50.05 4.52
CA LEU A 65 -3.04 -50.14 5.52
C LEU A 65 -3.90 -51.39 5.35
N GLU A 66 -4.21 -52.05 6.46
CA GLU A 66 -5.15 -53.15 6.57
C GLU A 66 -6.25 -52.78 7.57
N GLN A 67 -7.51 -52.94 7.16
CA GLN A 67 -8.67 -52.60 7.97
C GLN A 67 -8.71 -53.44 9.26
N GLY A 68 -8.92 -52.79 10.40
CA GLY A 68 -9.00 -53.46 11.71
C GLY A 68 -7.64 -53.87 12.30
N LYS A 69 -6.54 -53.61 11.58
CA LYS A 69 -5.16 -53.82 12.03
C LYS A 69 -4.49 -52.48 12.34
N ASN A 70 -3.77 -51.92 11.36
CA ASN A 70 -3.14 -50.61 11.46
C ASN A 70 -4.00 -49.49 10.85
N GLY A 71 -5.12 -49.82 10.21
CA GLY A 71 -6.02 -48.87 9.55
C GLY A 71 -7.46 -48.90 10.08
N VAL A 72 -8.03 -47.70 10.25
CA VAL A 72 -9.47 -47.49 10.52
C VAL A 72 -10.17 -47.04 9.25
N SER A 73 -11.37 -47.58 9.02
CA SER A 73 -12.25 -47.19 7.92
C SER A 73 -13.05 -45.95 8.31
N ILE A 74 -12.88 -44.86 7.56
CA ILE A 74 -13.56 -43.59 7.78
C ILE A 74 -14.56 -43.34 6.65
N PRO A 75 -15.84 -43.07 6.95
CA PRO A 75 -16.82 -42.77 5.91
C PRO A 75 -16.47 -41.46 5.20
N LYS A 76 -16.53 -41.49 3.87
CA LYS A 76 -16.52 -40.31 3.01
C LYS A 76 -17.95 -39.89 2.77
N HIS A 77 -18.30 -38.67 3.16
CA HIS A 77 -19.63 -38.13 2.95
C HIS A 77 -19.69 -37.36 1.62
N ASP A 78 -20.85 -37.39 0.95
CA ASP A 78 -21.19 -36.47 -0.13
C ASP A 78 -21.66 -35.11 0.40
N LEU A 79 -22.05 -34.21 -0.51
CA LEU A 79 -22.51 -32.86 -0.17
C LEU A 79 -23.80 -32.84 0.67
N ASN A 80 -24.56 -33.94 0.67
CA ASN A 80 -25.81 -34.09 1.41
C ASN A 80 -25.60 -34.86 2.73
N GLY A 81 -24.35 -35.19 3.07
CA GLY A 81 -24.02 -35.96 4.27
C GLY A 81 -24.17 -37.47 4.10
N ASN A 82 -24.52 -37.99 2.92
CA ASN A 82 -24.64 -39.42 2.69
C ASN A 82 -23.28 -40.07 2.52
N ILE A 83 -23.12 -41.31 2.97
CA ILE A 83 -21.86 -42.04 2.84
C ILE A 83 -21.67 -42.45 1.37
N LYS A 84 -20.70 -41.84 0.70
CA LYS A 84 -20.28 -42.11 -0.68
C LYS A 84 -19.25 -43.23 -0.80
N GLY A 85 -18.62 -43.60 0.32
CA GLY A 85 -17.63 -44.66 0.38
C GLY A 85 -16.78 -44.59 1.64
N TYR A 86 -15.67 -45.32 1.66
CA TYR A 86 -14.78 -45.38 2.83
C TYR A 86 -13.34 -45.07 2.44
N GLU A 87 -12.60 -44.46 3.36
CA GLU A 87 -11.14 -44.28 3.30
C GLU A 87 -10.49 -45.05 4.44
N LEU A 88 -9.46 -45.84 4.14
CA LEU A 88 -8.58 -46.34 5.21
C LEU A 88 -7.60 -45.24 5.61
N ARG A 89 -7.53 -44.96 6.92
CA ARG A 89 -6.50 -44.10 7.51
C ARG A 89 -5.77 -44.84 8.62
N HIS A 90 -4.46 -44.59 8.73
CA HIS A 90 -3.65 -45.16 9.81
C HIS A 90 -4.19 -44.70 11.17
N TYR A 91 -4.25 -45.59 12.17
CA TYR A 91 -4.79 -45.24 13.49
C TYR A 91 -4.10 -44.02 14.12
N VAL A 92 -2.78 -43.92 13.97
CA VAL A 92 -1.99 -42.75 14.44
C VAL A 92 -2.52 -41.43 13.86
N VAL A 93 -2.89 -41.40 12.57
CA VAL A 93 -3.43 -40.19 11.94
C VAL A 93 -4.82 -39.83 12.47
N SER A 94 -5.60 -40.83 12.86
CA SER A 94 -6.95 -40.66 13.39
C SER A 94 -6.97 -40.32 14.89
N ARG A 95 -5.93 -40.72 15.64
CA ARG A 95 -5.86 -40.56 17.10
C ARG A 95 -4.92 -39.45 17.58
N CYS A 96 -3.92 -39.06 16.79
CA CYS A 96 -2.98 -38.02 17.18
C CYS A 96 -3.37 -36.63 16.63
N GLY A 97 -3.18 -35.60 17.46
CA GLY A 97 -3.44 -34.22 17.10
C GLY A 97 -4.89 -33.80 17.33
N LEU A 98 -5.55 -33.29 16.29
CA LEU A 98 -6.92 -32.78 16.38
C LEU A 98 -7.95 -33.92 16.25
N SER A 99 -8.94 -33.94 17.14
CA SER A 99 -10.12 -34.80 17.06
C SER A 99 -11.00 -34.43 15.86
N LYS A 100 -11.96 -35.30 15.51
CA LYS A 100 -12.94 -35.02 14.44
C LYS A 100 -13.75 -33.75 14.76
N GLU A 101 -14.24 -33.63 15.99
CA GLU A 101 -15.00 -32.47 16.44
C GLU A 101 -14.16 -31.19 16.40
N GLU A 102 -12.88 -31.25 16.79
CA GLU A 102 -11.98 -30.10 16.70
C GLU A 102 -11.68 -29.72 15.25
N TRP A 103 -11.60 -30.69 14.33
CA TRP A 103 -11.50 -30.42 12.89
C TRP A 103 -12.77 -29.76 12.34
N ASP A 104 -13.94 -30.25 12.74
CA ASP A 104 -15.24 -29.73 12.30
C ASP A 104 -15.42 -28.29 12.83
N ASN A 105 -15.17 -28.06 14.12
CA ASN A 105 -15.18 -26.74 14.76
C ASN A 105 -14.16 -25.76 14.15
N ARG A 106 -13.01 -26.27 13.71
CA ARG A 106 -12.01 -25.45 13.02
C ARG A 106 -12.46 -25.07 11.61
N ASN A 107 -13.21 -25.94 10.93
CA ASN A 107 -13.63 -25.75 9.55
C ASN A 107 -14.92 -24.92 9.42
N THR A 108 -15.71 -24.76 10.50
CA THR A 108 -16.87 -23.85 10.59
C THR A 108 -16.47 -22.38 10.72
N SER A 109 -15.60 -21.90 9.82
CA SER A 109 -15.20 -20.48 9.81
C SER A 109 -16.24 -19.61 9.09
N ASN A 110 -16.79 -18.63 9.79
CA ASN A 110 -17.65 -17.58 9.25
C ASN A 110 -16.87 -16.37 8.70
N ARG A 111 -15.54 -16.44 8.61
CA ARG A 111 -14.68 -15.28 8.28
C ARG A 111 -15.04 -14.64 6.94
N ALA A 112 -15.32 -15.45 5.91
CA ALA A 112 -15.69 -14.92 4.60
C ALA A 112 -17.03 -14.19 4.64
N ILE A 113 -18.02 -14.73 5.36
CA ILE A 113 -19.34 -14.11 5.55
C ILE A 113 -19.18 -12.76 6.25
N ALA A 114 -18.49 -12.74 7.41
CA ALA A 114 -18.25 -11.52 8.17
C ALA A 114 -17.56 -10.41 7.36
N ARG A 115 -16.69 -10.78 6.42
CA ARG A 115 -16.02 -9.84 5.51
C ARG A 115 -16.97 -9.22 4.48
N LEU A 116 -17.88 -10.01 3.92
CA LEU A 116 -18.87 -9.51 2.96
C LEU A 116 -19.88 -8.57 3.63
N GLU A 117 -20.27 -8.87 4.86
CA GLU A 117 -21.17 -8.02 5.66
C GLU A 117 -20.52 -6.69 6.06
N ASN A 118 -19.18 -6.61 6.05
CA ASN A 118 -18.41 -5.45 6.48
C ASN A 118 -17.47 -4.97 5.36
N GLY A 119 -18.05 -4.71 4.18
CA GLY A 119 -17.32 -4.19 3.03
C GLY A 119 -16.57 -2.89 3.35
N ARG A 120 -15.38 -2.73 2.76
CA ARG A 120 -14.50 -1.58 2.96
C ARG A 120 -14.35 -0.77 1.68
N LYS A 121 -14.47 0.56 1.78
CA LYS A 121 -14.24 1.46 0.63
C LYS A 121 -12.76 1.51 0.28
N ILE A 122 -12.44 1.52 -1.01
CA ILE A 122 -11.12 1.90 -1.55
C ILE A 122 -11.27 3.22 -2.30
N GLU A 123 -10.31 4.13 -2.15
CA GLU A 123 -10.18 5.31 -2.99
C GLU A 123 -9.23 5.00 -4.17
N PRO A 124 -9.75 4.81 -5.40
CA PRO A 124 -8.95 4.25 -6.50
C PRO A 124 -7.71 5.09 -6.83
N LYS A 125 -7.84 6.41 -6.83
CA LYS A 125 -6.75 7.32 -7.20
C LYS A 125 -5.59 7.27 -6.21
N ALA A 126 -5.88 7.42 -4.92
CA ALA A 126 -4.88 7.34 -3.86
C ALA A 126 -4.18 5.96 -3.86
N TYR A 127 -4.96 4.89 -4.02
CA TYR A 127 -4.41 3.53 -4.08
C TYR A 127 -3.48 3.33 -5.28
N LEU A 128 -3.87 3.80 -6.47
CA LEU A 128 -3.05 3.69 -7.68
C LEU A 128 -1.80 4.58 -7.61
N GLU A 129 -1.88 5.76 -6.99
CA GLU A 129 -0.72 6.64 -6.80
C GLU A 129 0.38 5.95 -5.98
N GLU A 130 0.01 5.32 -4.85
CA GLU A 130 0.97 4.58 -4.01
C GLU A 130 1.57 3.38 -4.73
N ILE A 131 0.78 2.64 -5.53
CA ILE A 131 1.34 1.58 -6.39
C ILE A 131 2.35 2.16 -7.39
N GLY A 132 2.04 3.32 -7.98
CA GLY A 132 2.93 4.01 -8.91
C GLY A 132 4.28 4.37 -8.28
N LYS A 133 4.27 4.83 -7.02
CA LYS A 133 5.47 5.10 -6.22
C LYS A 133 6.28 3.82 -5.96
N LEU A 134 5.60 2.77 -5.48
CA LEU A 134 6.21 1.45 -5.21
C LEU A 134 6.86 0.82 -6.46
N LEU A 135 6.19 0.88 -7.61
CA LEU A 135 6.73 0.36 -8.88
C LEU A 135 7.96 1.14 -9.38
N ASN A 136 8.17 2.35 -8.89
CA ASN A 136 9.36 3.17 -9.19
C ASN A 136 10.45 3.07 -8.12
N SER A 137 10.21 2.36 -7.02
CA SER A 137 11.19 2.19 -5.98
C SER A 137 12.39 1.37 -6.43
N LYS A 138 13.56 1.69 -5.86
CA LYS A 138 14.78 0.88 -5.97
C LYS A 138 14.82 -0.23 -4.93
N ASP A 139 14.00 -0.14 -3.88
CA ASP A 139 13.92 -1.17 -2.86
C ASP A 139 13.17 -2.41 -3.42
N PRO A 140 13.75 -3.62 -3.33
CA PRO A 140 13.14 -4.82 -3.90
C PRO A 140 11.86 -5.24 -3.19
N HIS A 141 11.68 -4.92 -1.90
CA HIS A 141 10.44 -5.23 -1.18
C HIS A 141 9.32 -4.29 -1.62
N GLU A 142 9.59 -3.00 -1.72
CA GLU A 142 8.64 -2.00 -2.25
C GLU A 142 8.23 -2.33 -3.68
N LEU A 143 9.20 -2.61 -4.56
CA LEU A 143 8.93 -3.01 -5.94
C LEU A 143 8.08 -4.29 -6.01
N ALA A 144 8.36 -5.29 -5.16
CA ALA A 144 7.57 -6.51 -5.09
C ALA A 144 6.14 -6.26 -4.59
N VAL A 145 5.94 -5.38 -3.60
CA VAL A 145 4.61 -4.99 -3.12
C VAL A 145 3.83 -4.25 -4.21
N GLY A 146 4.48 -3.32 -4.93
CA GLY A 146 3.87 -2.65 -6.08
C GLY A 146 3.42 -3.63 -7.17
N LEU A 147 4.24 -4.63 -7.50
CA LEU A 147 3.89 -5.68 -8.46
C LEU A 147 2.74 -6.58 -7.96
N ILE A 148 2.71 -6.92 -6.68
CA ILE A 148 1.63 -7.68 -6.05
C ILE A 148 0.31 -6.90 -6.16
N ALA A 149 0.31 -5.62 -5.80
CA ALA A 149 -0.86 -4.76 -5.87
C ALA A 149 -1.34 -4.55 -7.32
N ALA A 150 -0.42 -4.33 -8.27
CA ALA A 150 -0.75 -4.07 -9.67
C ALA A 150 -1.33 -5.28 -10.43
N THR A 151 -1.06 -6.51 -9.98
CA THR A 151 -1.41 -7.77 -10.69
C THR A 151 -2.27 -8.73 -9.87
N GLY A 152 -2.45 -8.42 -8.58
CA GLY A 152 -3.08 -9.27 -7.59
C GLY A 152 -2.39 -10.62 -7.39
N ARG A 153 -1.17 -10.85 -7.89
CA ARG A 153 -0.48 -12.15 -7.74
C ARG A 153 0.03 -12.36 -6.31
N ARG A 154 0.22 -13.62 -5.91
CA ARG A 154 0.75 -13.96 -4.57
C ARG A 154 2.23 -13.61 -4.46
N PRO A 155 2.76 -13.36 -3.25
CA PRO A 155 4.17 -13.03 -3.05
C PRO A 155 5.15 -14.00 -3.73
N HIS A 156 5.06 -15.31 -3.46
CA HIS A 156 5.91 -16.30 -4.13
C HIS A 156 5.69 -16.41 -5.65
N GLU A 157 4.52 -16.01 -6.17
CA GLU A 157 4.28 -15.95 -7.62
C GLU A 157 5.14 -14.82 -8.21
N ILE A 158 5.02 -13.60 -7.70
CA ILE A 158 5.82 -12.45 -8.17
C ILE A 158 7.32 -12.71 -8.02
N LEU A 159 7.76 -13.10 -6.83
CA LEU A 159 9.17 -13.30 -6.52
C LEU A 159 9.82 -14.37 -7.40
N ALA A 160 9.10 -15.44 -7.78
CA ALA A 160 9.78 -16.64 -8.27
C ALA A 160 9.12 -17.42 -9.42
N ARG A 161 7.85 -17.17 -9.77
CA ARG A 161 7.10 -18.05 -10.70
C ARG A 161 6.43 -17.33 -11.86
N ALA A 162 5.94 -16.12 -11.61
CA ALA A 162 5.13 -15.35 -12.54
C ALA A 162 5.88 -15.16 -13.86
N LYS A 163 5.27 -15.47 -14.98
CA LYS A 163 5.77 -14.96 -16.27
C LYS A 163 4.63 -14.21 -16.89
N PHE A 164 4.94 -13.00 -17.35
CA PHE A 164 4.00 -12.13 -18.02
C PHE A 164 4.47 -11.95 -19.45
N SER A 165 3.56 -12.11 -20.41
CA SER A 165 3.78 -11.72 -21.80
C SER A 165 2.66 -10.81 -22.27
N VAL A 166 3.02 -9.87 -23.15
CA VAL A 166 2.07 -8.89 -23.71
C VAL A 166 0.99 -9.61 -24.52
N ILE A 167 -0.23 -9.10 -24.47
CA ILE A 167 -1.32 -9.46 -25.37
C ILE A 167 -1.42 -8.33 -26.39
N GLU A 168 -1.30 -8.65 -27.68
CA GLU A 168 -1.37 -7.65 -28.75
C GLU A 168 -2.73 -6.94 -28.74
N GLY A 169 -2.71 -5.61 -28.87
CA GLY A 169 -3.92 -4.77 -28.81
C GLY A 169 -4.48 -4.50 -27.40
N GLU A 170 -3.93 -5.12 -26.35
CA GLU A 170 -4.49 -5.06 -24.99
C GLU A 170 -3.44 -4.50 -24.00
N GLU A 171 -3.35 -3.18 -23.89
CA GLU A 171 -2.28 -2.51 -23.13
C GLU A 171 -2.27 -2.85 -21.63
N TYR A 172 -3.45 -3.05 -21.03
CA TYR A 172 -3.61 -3.34 -19.58
C TYR A 172 -3.93 -4.80 -19.31
N LYS A 173 -3.59 -5.71 -20.23
CA LYS A 173 -3.69 -7.16 -20.01
C LYS A 173 -2.38 -7.86 -20.36
N VAL A 174 -2.13 -8.96 -19.69
CA VAL A 174 -0.97 -9.83 -19.93
C VAL A 174 -1.38 -11.29 -19.85
N MET A 175 -0.73 -12.16 -20.61
CA MET A 175 -0.81 -13.61 -20.35
C MET A 175 0.04 -13.93 -19.13
N PHE A 176 -0.52 -14.66 -18.18
CA PHE A 176 0.13 -15.08 -16.95
C PHE A 176 0.36 -16.58 -16.91
N GLU A 177 1.60 -16.99 -16.64
CA GLU A 177 2.01 -18.35 -16.28
C GLU A 177 2.55 -18.35 -14.84
N GLY A 178 2.40 -19.47 -14.13
CA GLY A 178 3.05 -19.69 -12.82
C GLY A 178 2.11 -19.57 -11.63
N GLN A 179 0.81 -19.81 -11.83
CA GLN A 179 -0.19 -19.85 -10.76
C GLN A 179 0.22 -20.81 -9.63
N GLY A 180 0.26 -20.29 -8.41
CA GLY A 180 0.54 -21.07 -7.21
C GLY A 180 -0.65 -21.94 -6.79
N LYS A 181 -0.37 -22.96 -5.97
CA LYS A 181 -1.37 -23.86 -5.34
C LYS A 181 -2.21 -24.72 -6.30
N LYS A 182 -1.86 -24.82 -7.58
CA LYS A 182 -2.43 -25.84 -8.48
C LYS A 182 -1.59 -27.12 -8.42
N ARG A 183 -2.24 -28.28 -8.32
CA ARG A 183 -1.59 -29.60 -8.30
C ARG A 183 -1.50 -30.10 -9.74
N GLY A 184 -0.29 -30.20 -10.29
CA GLY A 184 -0.03 -30.76 -11.62
C GLY A 184 -0.32 -29.82 -12.80
N GLU A 185 -1.40 -29.03 -12.73
CA GLU A 185 -1.77 -28.08 -13.78
C GLU A 185 -0.90 -26.81 -13.76
N LYS A 186 -0.48 -26.36 -14.94
CA LYS A 186 0.22 -25.09 -15.17
C LYS A 186 -0.60 -24.20 -16.12
N PRO A 187 -1.72 -23.63 -15.64
CA PRO A 187 -2.58 -22.85 -16.51
C PRO A 187 -1.86 -21.59 -16.99
N VAL A 188 -2.09 -21.26 -18.26
CA VAL A 188 -1.69 -20.00 -18.88
C VAL A 188 -2.98 -19.26 -19.27
N PHE A 189 -3.18 -18.07 -18.73
CA PHE A 189 -4.44 -17.34 -18.94
C PHE A 189 -4.22 -15.82 -18.89
N ALA A 190 -5.09 -15.07 -19.57
CA ALA A 190 -5.04 -13.62 -19.56
C ALA A 190 -5.46 -13.07 -18.19
N ILE A 191 -4.73 -12.06 -17.71
CA ILE A 191 -5.10 -11.26 -16.54
C ILE A 191 -5.04 -9.77 -16.88
N ALA A 192 -5.88 -8.98 -16.22
CA ALA A 192 -5.82 -7.53 -16.21
C ALA A 192 -4.68 -7.05 -15.30
N THR A 193 -4.11 -5.90 -15.60
CA THR A 193 -3.12 -5.20 -14.78
C THR A 193 -3.58 -3.78 -14.50
N LEU A 194 -3.30 -3.26 -13.30
CA LEU A 194 -3.65 -1.89 -12.93
C LEU A 194 -2.79 -0.83 -13.64
N PHE A 195 -1.64 -1.24 -14.17
CA PHE A 195 -0.71 -0.44 -14.98
C PHE A 195 -0.49 -1.12 -16.34
N PRO A 196 0.03 -0.41 -17.35
CA PRO A 196 0.35 -1.00 -18.64
C PRO A 196 1.18 -2.29 -18.50
N GLY A 197 0.76 -3.36 -19.18
CA GLY A 197 1.35 -4.69 -19.07
C GLY A 197 2.83 -4.71 -19.42
N SER A 198 3.23 -3.91 -20.42
CA SER A 198 4.63 -3.73 -20.80
C SER A 198 5.50 -3.20 -19.65
N TYR A 199 4.98 -2.24 -18.88
CA TYR A 199 5.66 -1.70 -17.72
C TYR A 199 5.72 -2.70 -16.56
N VAL A 200 4.63 -3.42 -16.30
CA VAL A 200 4.62 -4.48 -15.29
C VAL A 200 5.67 -5.57 -15.60
N ILE A 201 5.80 -5.94 -16.88
CA ILE A 201 6.83 -6.89 -17.34
C ILE A 201 8.24 -6.32 -17.09
N GLU A 202 8.48 -5.06 -17.43
CA GLU A 202 9.76 -4.38 -17.18
C GLU A 202 10.12 -4.40 -15.69
N LYS A 203 9.18 -3.99 -14.83
CA LYS A 203 9.35 -3.93 -13.37
C LYS A 203 9.55 -5.31 -12.75
N LEU A 204 8.86 -6.33 -13.23
CA LEU A 204 9.12 -7.71 -12.83
C LEU A 204 10.54 -8.15 -13.23
N GLY A 205 11.01 -7.74 -14.41
CA GLY A 205 12.38 -7.95 -14.84
C GLY A 205 13.41 -7.27 -13.93
N GLN A 206 13.16 -6.02 -13.54
CA GLN A 206 14.00 -5.27 -12.58
C GLN A 206 14.10 -6.00 -11.25
N LEU A 207 12.95 -6.38 -10.65
CA LEU A 207 12.91 -7.12 -9.38
C LEU A 207 13.72 -8.42 -9.44
N ARG A 208 13.60 -9.19 -10.53
CA ARG A 208 14.29 -10.48 -10.67
C ARG A 208 15.77 -10.35 -11.00
N ASN A 209 16.17 -9.19 -11.50
CA ASN A 209 17.57 -8.90 -11.78
C ASN A 209 18.31 -8.32 -10.58
N GLU A 210 17.59 -7.89 -9.54
CA GLU A 210 18.14 -7.42 -8.28
C GLU A 210 18.86 -8.55 -7.53
N GLU A 211 20.02 -8.22 -6.94
CA GLU A 211 20.97 -9.22 -6.44
C GLU A 211 20.45 -9.98 -5.22
N SER A 212 19.86 -9.29 -4.25
CA SER A 212 19.30 -9.93 -3.05
C SER A 212 18.18 -10.92 -3.40
N THR A 213 17.41 -10.61 -4.45
CA THR A 213 16.35 -11.47 -4.98
C THR A 213 16.94 -12.69 -5.67
N LYS A 214 17.97 -12.53 -6.50
CA LYS A 214 18.70 -13.65 -7.12
C LYS A 214 19.32 -14.58 -6.09
N GLU A 215 20.01 -14.03 -5.09
CA GLU A 215 20.62 -14.80 -4.01
C GLU A 215 19.59 -15.60 -3.22
N LEU A 216 18.46 -14.98 -2.87
CA LEU A 216 17.35 -15.67 -2.21
C LEU A 216 16.85 -16.85 -3.05
N LEU A 217 16.58 -16.62 -4.34
CA LEU A 217 16.09 -17.65 -5.24
C LEU A 217 17.10 -18.79 -5.41
N LYS A 218 18.40 -18.47 -5.50
CA LYS A 218 19.49 -19.45 -5.58
C LYS A 218 19.56 -20.28 -4.29
N ARG A 219 19.54 -19.64 -3.13
CA ARG A 219 19.55 -20.30 -1.81
C ARG A 219 18.36 -21.25 -1.63
N VAL A 220 17.15 -20.77 -1.92
CA VAL A 220 15.93 -21.58 -1.79
C VAL A 220 15.92 -22.77 -2.77
N ARG A 221 16.38 -22.56 -4.01
CA ARG A 221 16.51 -23.64 -4.99
C ARG A 221 17.57 -24.66 -4.57
N GLY A 222 18.68 -24.21 -3.99
CA GLY A 222 19.72 -25.09 -3.45
C GLY A 222 19.22 -25.94 -2.29
N GLN A 223 18.43 -25.36 -1.38
CA GLN A 223 17.85 -26.08 -0.25
C GLN A 223 16.75 -27.08 -0.67
N PHE A 224 15.95 -26.75 -1.68
CA PHE A 224 14.83 -27.58 -2.14
C PHE A 224 14.81 -27.76 -3.66
N PRO A 225 15.72 -28.52 -4.27
CA PRO A 225 15.91 -28.54 -5.73
C PRO A 225 14.69 -28.97 -6.54
N ARG A 226 13.93 -29.96 -6.05
CA ARG A 226 12.79 -30.56 -6.78
C ARG A 226 11.42 -30.27 -6.14
N GLU A 227 11.39 -29.62 -4.99
CA GLU A 227 10.16 -29.45 -4.19
C GLU A 227 9.60 -28.03 -4.29
N ILE A 228 8.87 -27.74 -5.37
CA ILE A 228 8.28 -26.41 -5.64
C ILE A 228 7.42 -25.92 -4.46
N ALA A 229 6.63 -26.80 -3.84
CA ALA A 229 5.80 -26.45 -2.70
C ALA A 229 6.64 -26.07 -1.45
N GLN A 230 7.82 -26.66 -1.27
CA GLN A 230 8.75 -26.25 -0.20
C GLN A 230 9.43 -24.94 -0.56
N GLN A 231 9.86 -24.76 -1.81
CA GLN A 231 10.43 -23.49 -2.27
C GLN A 231 9.46 -22.33 -2.06
N ASN A 232 8.19 -22.46 -2.45
CA ASN A 232 7.20 -21.41 -2.28
C ASN A 232 6.98 -21.08 -0.80
N ARG A 233 6.95 -22.09 0.08
CA ARG A 233 6.84 -21.89 1.53
C ARG A 233 8.06 -21.19 2.12
N ALA A 234 9.26 -21.54 1.65
CA ALA A 234 10.50 -20.90 2.08
C ALA A 234 10.54 -19.43 1.66
N LEU A 235 10.15 -19.12 0.42
CA LEU A 235 10.05 -17.75 -0.07
C LEU A 235 9.06 -16.91 0.73
N ASP A 236 7.85 -17.45 0.94
CA ASP A 236 6.82 -16.82 1.76
C ASP A 236 7.37 -16.58 3.19
N SER A 237 8.06 -17.55 3.79
CA SER A 237 8.62 -17.41 5.14
C SER A 237 9.76 -16.39 5.22
N CYS A 238 10.60 -16.26 4.19
CA CYS A 238 11.73 -15.35 4.20
C CYS A 238 11.34 -13.89 3.91
N ARG A 239 10.27 -13.65 3.15
CA ARG A 239 9.94 -12.30 2.65
C ARG A 239 8.58 -11.77 3.09
N ASN A 240 7.60 -12.60 3.50
CA ASN A 240 6.28 -12.08 3.86
C ASN A 240 6.32 -11.06 5.01
N GLY A 241 7.23 -11.20 5.98
CA GLY A 241 7.38 -10.23 7.05
C GLY A 241 7.75 -8.84 6.52
N SER A 242 8.81 -8.76 5.71
CA SER A 242 9.27 -7.52 5.06
C SER A 242 8.20 -6.94 4.13
N LEU A 243 7.58 -7.78 3.29
CA LEU A 243 6.54 -7.33 2.37
C LEU A 243 5.31 -6.78 3.12
N ASN A 244 4.85 -7.48 4.17
CA ASN A 244 3.73 -6.97 4.99
C ASN A 244 4.12 -5.71 5.78
N SER A 245 5.40 -5.52 6.10
CA SER A 245 5.87 -4.26 6.70
C SER A 245 5.70 -3.10 5.74
N VAL A 246 6.14 -3.27 4.48
CA VAL A 246 5.93 -2.27 3.43
C VAL A 246 4.44 -2.02 3.20
N VAL A 247 3.62 -3.08 3.18
CA VAL A 247 2.17 -2.93 3.03
C VAL A 247 1.59 -2.04 4.12
N ARG A 248 1.96 -2.27 5.38
CA ARG A 248 1.49 -1.48 6.52
C ARG A 248 1.97 -0.03 6.46
N GLN A 249 3.23 0.17 6.10
CA GLN A 249 3.82 1.51 5.99
C GLN A 249 3.18 2.36 4.89
N VAL A 250 2.82 1.76 3.76
CA VAL A 250 2.35 2.49 2.57
C VAL A 250 0.84 2.54 2.47
N PHE A 251 0.16 1.44 2.79
CA PHE A 251 -1.30 1.36 2.64
C PHE A 251 -2.05 1.60 3.95
N GLY A 252 -1.38 1.45 5.09
CA GLY A 252 -1.93 1.73 6.41
C GLY A 252 -1.81 0.55 7.38
N ASP A 253 -1.73 0.86 8.66
CA ASP A 253 -1.75 -0.09 9.78
C ASP A 253 -2.93 0.19 10.73
N LYS A 254 -3.06 -0.62 11.78
CA LYS A 254 -4.21 -0.63 12.71
C LYS A 254 -4.53 0.71 13.35
N ASP A 255 -3.52 1.55 13.54
CA ASP A 255 -3.63 2.82 14.26
C ASP A 255 -3.82 4.03 13.31
N ASP A 256 -3.84 3.80 11.99
CA ASP A 256 -4.02 4.87 11.02
C ASP A 256 -5.49 5.28 10.93
N LYS A 257 -5.74 6.59 11.07
CA LYS A 257 -7.09 7.15 11.00
C LYS A 257 -7.68 7.11 9.59
N ASN A 258 -6.83 7.32 8.59
CA ASN A 258 -7.20 7.41 7.17
C ASN A 258 -6.23 6.55 6.33
N PRO A 259 -6.29 5.21 6.44
CA PRO A 259 -5.42 4.34 5.66
C PRO A 259 -5.83 4.36 4.18
N VAL A 260 -4.85 4.25 3.27
CA VAL A 260 -5.10 4.14 1.82
C VAL A 260 -5.86 2.85 1.48
N LEU A 261 -5.62 1.79 2.26
CA LEU A 261 -6.39 0.56 2.23
C LEU A 261 -6.86 0.22 3.64
N ALA A 262 -8.17 0.10 3.85
CA ALA A 262 -8.66 -0.31 5.15
C ALA A 262 -8.39 -1.79 5.43
N ILE A 263 -8.06 -2.09 6.69
CA ILE A 263 -7.83 -3.46 7.17
C ILE A 263 -9.09 -4.30 6.97
N ARG A 264 -8.89 -5.49 6.42
CA ARG A 264 -9.95 -6.47 6.19
C ARG A 264 -10.58 -6.94 7.49
N GLN A 265 -11.88 -7.19 7.47
CA GLN A 265 -12.58 -7.72 8.64
C GLN A 265 -11.95 -9.03 9.13
N GLY A 266 -11.64 -9.07 10.43
CA GLY A 266 -11.02 -10.22 11.10
C GLY A 266 -9.51 -10.36 10.91
N ASP A 267 -8.86 -9.43 10.19
CA ASP A 267 -7.40 -9.30 10.16
C ASP A 267 -6.98 -8.20 11.16
N GLU A 268 -5.83 -8.37 11.81
CA GLU A 268 -5.31 -7.36 12.76
C GLU A 268 -4.49 -6.27 12.08
N GLN A 269 -3.98 -6.56 10.88
CA GLN A 269 -3.03 -5.75 10.13
C GLN A 269 -3.17 -6.02 8.63
N ASP A 270 -2.85 -5.01 7.82
CA ASP A 270 -2.80 -5.19 6.37
C ASP A 270 -1.62 -6.04 5.90
N ASN A 271 -1.87 -6.74 4.80
CA ASN A 271 -0.96 -7.76 4.28
C ASN A 271 -1.16 -7.97 2.78
N CYS A 272 -0.26 -8.72 2.14
CA CYS A 272 -0.34 -8.95 0.70
C CYS A 272 -1.65 -9.61 0.20
N LYS A 273 -2.44 -10.26 1.07
CA LYS A 273 -3.77 -10.80 0.68
C LYS A 273 -4.82 -9.69 0.56
N ALA A 274 -4.66 -8.59 1.29
CA ALA A 274 -5.49 -7.40 1.15
C ALA A 274 -5.26 -6.74 -0.20
N LEU A 275 -4.01 -6.58 -0.62
CA LEU A 275 -3.67 -6.09 -1.96
C LEU A 275 -4.28 -6.95 -3.08
N ARG A 276 -4.29 -8.27 -2.91
CA ARG A 276 -4.94 -9.18 -3.87
C ARG A 276 -6.46 -9.01 -3.94
N ALA A 277 -7.11 -8.73 -2.81
CA ALA A 277 -8.56 -8.46 -2.77
C ALA A 277 -8.87 -7.08 -3.36
N ALA A 278 -8.10 -6.05 -3.00
CA ALA A 278 -8.17 -4.71 -3.57
C ALA A 278 -8.01 -4.73 -5.09
N TYR A 279 -6.98 -5.42 -5.59
CA TYR A 279 -6.79 -5.65 -7.03
C TYR A 279 -8.04 -6.25 -7.69
N ALA A 280 -8.62 -7.31 -7.09
CA ALA A 280 -9.77 -7.98 -7.67
C ALA A 280 -10.99 -7.05 -7.80
N CYS A 281 -11.24 -6.24 -6.76
CA CYS A 281 -12.26 -5.20 -6.77
C CYS A 281 -11.99 -4.16 -7.87
N LEU A 282 -10.78 -3.61 -7.91
CA LEU A 282 -10.43 -2.54 -8.84
C LEU A 282 -10.51 -2.97 -10.30
N VAL A 283 -9.95 -4.13 -10.68
CA VAL A 283 -10.03 -4.59 -12.08
C VAL A 283 -11.45 -4.98 -12.48
N MET A 284 -12.23 -5.54 -11.55
CA MET A 284 -13.63 -5.92 -11.81
C MET A 284 -14.48 -4.68 -12.07
N GLU A 285 -14.33 -3.63 -11.28
CA GLU A 285 -15.08 -2.38 -11.46
C GLU A 285 -14.56 -1.53 -12.63
N ARG A 286 -13.27 -1.65 -12.97
CA ARG A 286 -12.67 -0.94 -14.13
C ARG A 286 -13.01 -1.58 -15.48
N ASP A 287 -12.87 -2.90 -15.58
CA ASP A 287 -12.81 -3.58 -16.88
C ASP A 287 -14.13 -4.24 -17.28
N LEU A 288 -15.15 -4.24 -16.41
CA LEU A 288 -16.40 -4.93 -16.66
C LEU A 288 -17.64 -4.17 -16.17
N SER A 289 -18.46 -3.72 -17.12
CA SER A 289 -19.84 -3.30 -16.91
C SER A 289 -20.78 -4.48 -17.14
N GLY A 290 -21.12 -5.22 -16.09
CA GLY A 290 -21.90 -6.44 -16.20
C GLY A 290 -22.66 -6.81 -14.93
N SER A 291 -23.40 -7.92 -15.01
CA SER A 291 -24.14 -8.46 -13.86
C SER A 291 -23.19 -8.87 -12.72
N ILE A 292 -23.73 -8.99 -11.50
CA ILE A 292 -22.96 -9.44 -10.32
C ILE A 292 -22.34 -10.82 -10.58
N GLY A 293 -23.06 -11.73 -11.24
CA GLY A 293 -22.55 -13.06 -11.58
C GLY A 293 -21.37 -13.02 -12.55
N GLU A 294 -21.42 -12.14 -13.54
CA GLU A 294 -20.35 -11.95 -14.52
C GLU A 294 -19.10 -11.34 -13.86
N LYS A 295 -19.29 -10.34 -13.00
CA LYS A 295 -18.24 -9.74 -12.17
C LYS A 295 -17.54 -10.77 -11.29
N LEU A 296 -18.30 -11.64 -10.63
CA LEU A 296 -17.74 -12.71 -9.79
C LEU A 296 -16.95 -13.73 -10.63
N LEU A 297 -17.48 -14.13 -11.79
CA LEU A 297 -16.79 -15.04 -12.71
C LEU A 297 -15.49 -14.41 -13.25
N PHE A 298 -15.53 -13.14 -13.62
CA PHE A 298 -14.37 -12.37 -14.06
C PHE A 298 -13.30 -12.33 -12.97
N ALA A 299 -13.64 -11.92 -11.75
CA ALA A 299 -12.72 -11.93 -10.62
C ALA A 299 -12.12 -13.33 -10.36
N ALA A 300 -12.91 -14.39 -10.51
CA ALA A 300 -12.43 -15.76 -10.36
C ALA A 300 -11.40 -16.18 -11.43
N ARG A 301 -11.60 -15.73 -12.68
CA ARG A 301 -10.63 -15.89 -13.78
C ARG A 301 -9.35 -15.11 -13.48
N GLN A 302 -9.48 -13.83 -13.10
CA GLN A 302 -8.33 -12.99 -12.73
C GLN A 302 -7.50 -13.65 -11.61
N LEU A 303 -8.14 -14.16 -10.55
CA LEU A 303 -7.46 -14.80 -9.42
C LEU A 303 -6.99 -16.25 -9.70
N GLY A 304 -7.24 -16.80 -10.90
CA GLY A 304 -6.82 -18.15 -11.25
C GLY A 304 -7.58 -19.25 -10.50
N HIS A 305 -8.78 -18.95 -10.00
CA HIS A 305 -9.69 -19.94 -9.41
C HIS A 305 -10.46 -20.68 -10.50
N PHE A 306 -10.77 -19.99 -11.61
CA PHE A 306 -11.55 -20.52 -12.73
C PHE A 306 -10.79 -20.34 -14.06
N VAL A 307 -9.90 -21.28 -14.39
CA VAL A 307 -8.95 -21.18 -15.53
C VAL A 307 -8.80 -22.48 -16.32
N LYS A 308 -9.79 -23.36 -16.25
CA LYS A 308 -9.82 -24.56 -17.10
C LYS A 308 -10.19 -24.16 -18.52
N GLU A 309 -9.58 -24.82 -19.51
CA GLU A 309 -9.89 -24.63 -20.94
C GLU A 309 -11.33 -25.04 -21.27
N SER A 310 -11.84 -26.11 -20.64
CA SER A 310 -13.21 -26.60 -20.79
C SER A 310 -13.88 -26.70 -19.41
N PRO A 311 -14.35 -25.58 -18.84
CA PRO A 311 -15.00 -25.58 -17.55
C PRO A 311 -16.40 -26.21 -17.63
N THR A 312 -16.82 -26.85 -16.55
CA THR A 312 -18.17 -27.41 -16.37
C THR A 312 -18.89 -26.68 -15.24
N ASP A 313 -20.21 -26.84 -15.12
CA ASP A 313 -20.97 -26.23 -14.02
C ASP A 313 -20.48 -26.66 -12.63
N LYS A 314 -19.90 -27.87 -12.51
CA LYS A 314 -19.25 -28.32 -11.27
C LYS A 314 -18.08 -27.43 -10.87
N ASP A 315 -17.42 -26.79 -11.83
CA ASP A 315 -16.30 -25.89 -11.58
C ASP A 315 -16.76 -24.53 -11.01
N LEU A 316 -18.05 -24.19 -11.10
CA LEU A 316 -18.61 -22.98 -10.47
C LEU A 316 -18.48 -23.01 -8.94
N ALA A 317 -18.34 -24.19 -8.33
CA ALA A 317 -18.02 -24.31 -6.91
C ALA A 317 -16.73 -23.56 -6.52
N ASN A 318 -15.79 -23.36 -7.46
CA ASN A 318 -14.57 -22.58 -7.21
C ASN A 318 -14.84 -21.08 -7.01
N LEU A 319 -16.00 -20.56 -7.45
CA LEU A 319 -16.40 -19.16 -7.23
C LEU A 319 -16.53 -18.84 -5.74
N ALA A 320 -16.91 -19.81 -4.90
CA ALA A 320 -16.96 -19.63 -3.45
C ALA A 320 -15.60 -19.21 -2.86
N THR A 321 -14.48 -19.64 -3.46
CA THR A 321 -13.14 -19.21 -3.04
C THR A 321 -12.89 -17.74 -3.42
N THR A 322 -13.45 -17.27 -4.54
CA THR A 322 -13.35 -15.88 -5.00
C THR A 322 -14.15 -14.94 -4.11
N VAL A 323 -15.31 -15.36 -3.62
CA VAL A 323 -16.15 -14.58 -2.70
C VAL A 323 -15.37 -14.09 -1.47
N GLY A 324 -14.42 -14.89 -0.97
CA GLY A 324 -13.51 -14.49 0.12
C GLY A 324 -12.56 -13.33 -0.18
N TYR A 325 -12.62 -12.72 -1.38
CA TYR A 325 -11.88 -11.52 -1.78
C TYR A 325 -12.82 -10.34 -2.14
N GLY A 326 -14.13 -10.50 -1.99
CA GLY A 326 -15.15 -9.51 -2.35
C GLY A 326 -15.50 -8.53 -1.22
N ASP A 327 -14.55 -8.22 -0.35
CA ASP A 327 -14.76 -7.40 0.85
C ASP A 327 -14.31 -5.93 0.69
N TYR A 328 -13.95 -5.54 -0.52
CA TYR A 328 -13.71 -4.15 -0.90
C TYR A 328 -14.73 -3.69 -1.95
N TYR A 329 -15.03 -2.41 -1.94
CA TYR A 329 -15.84 -1.74 -2.96
C TYR A 329 -15.27 -0.36 -3.30
N VAL A 330 -15.64 0.16 -4.46
CA VAL A 330 -15.32 1.52 -4.90
C VAL A 330 -16.60 2.27 -5.24
N THR A 331 -16.59 3.58 -5.06
CA THR A 331 -17.70 4.47 -5.43
C THR A 331 -17.35 5.38 -6.60
N GLU A 332 -16.08 5.38 -7.00
CA GLU A 332 -15.53 6.23 -8.06
C GLU A 332 -15.01 5.37 -9.21
N ALA A 333 -14.99 5.94 -10.41
CA ALA A 333 -14.41 5.28 -11.57
C ALA A 333 -12.91 5.03 -11.34
N VAL A 334 -12.47 3.79 -11.61
CA VAL A 334 -11.07 3.40 -11.51
C VAL A 334 -10.34 3.87 -12.77
N PRO A 335 -9.35 4.76 -12.68
CA PRO A 335 -8.67 5.28 -13.87
C PRO A 335 -7.69 4.26 -14.47
N PHE A 336 -7.28 4.51 -15.71
CA PHE A 336 -6.14 3.87 -16.37
C PHE A 336 -4.90 4.76 -16.20
N PRO A 337 -3.96 4.45 -15.28
CA PRO A 337 -2.76 5.26 -15.11
C PRO A 337 -1.91 5.21 -16.38
N SER A 338 -1.64 6.38 -16.97
CA SER A 338 -0.66 6.50 -18.04
C SER A 338 0.73 6.61 -17.43
N ILE A 339 1.63 5.75 -17.87
CA ILE A 339 3.03 5.87 -17.50
C ILE A 339 3.67 6.71 -18.58
N LEU A 340 4.26 7.84 -18.21
CA LEU A 340 5.17 8.57 -19.07
C LEU A 340 6.30 7.61 -19.43
N LYS A 341 6.17 6.93 -20.58
CA LYS A 341 7.21 6.06 -21.11
C LYS A 341 8.48 6.91 -21.08
N LYS A 342 9.48 6.53 -20.29
CA LYS A 342 10.86 6.88 -20.60
C LYS A 342 11.10 6.26 -21.96
N VAL A 343 10.81 7.02 -23.03
CA VAL A 343 11.16 6.64 -24.39
C VAL A 343 12.63 6.30 -24.30
N LYS A 344 12.97 5.03 -24.56
CA LYS A 344 14.37 4.64 -24.78
C LYS A 344 14.84 5.54 -25.90
N THR A 345 15.54 6.62 -25.54
CA THR A 345 16.02 7.61 -26.49
C THR A 345 17.00 6.85 -27.37
N LYS A 346 16.60 6.61 -28.61
CA LYS A 346 17.45 5.98 -29.61
C LYS A 346 18.66 6.91 -29.74
N ILE A 347 19.84 6.43 -29.35
CA ILE A 347 21.05 7.24 -29.41
C ILE A 347 21.40 7.36 -30.89
N CYS A 348 21.35 8.59 -31.41
CA CYS A 348 21.72 8.92 -32.78
C CYS A 348 23.09 9.59 -32.77
N SER A 349 23.96 9.22 -33.70
CA SER A 349 25.24 9.92 -33.91
C SER A 349 25.01 11.17 -34.75
N VAL A 350 25.48 12.32 -34.27
CA VAL A 350 25.47 13.60 -35.01
C VAL A 350 26.87 13.85 -35.56
N LYS A 351 26.97 14.25 -36.83
CA LYS A 351 28.24 14.72 -37.41
C LYS A 351 28.35 16.22 -37.14
N VAL A 352 29.50 16.65 -36.62
CA VAL A 352 29.85 18.04 -36.35
C VAL A 352 31.20 18.35 -36.99
N ASN A 353 31.40 19.61 -37.36
CA ASN A 353 32.67 20.07 -37.92
C ASN A 353 33.70 20.20 -36.78
N GLU A 354 34.98 20.24 -37.13
CA GLU A 354 36.07 20.30 -36.13
C GLU A 354 35.95 21.54 -35.23
N GLU A 355 35.61 22.70 -35.80
CA GLU A 355 35.42 23.95 -35.06
C GLU A 355 34.31 23.84 -34.01
N ASP A 356 33.14 23.31 -34.40
CA ASP A 356 31.99 23.11 -33.50
C ASP A 356 32.31 22.09 -32.41
N PHE A 357 33.09 21.06 -32.73
CA PHE A 357 33.52 20.05 -31.77
C PHE A 357 34.44 20.63 -30.69
N GLN A 358 35.34 21.54 -31.05
CA GLN A 358 36.18 22.25 -30.09
C GLN A 358 35.34 23.15 -29.17
N VAL A 359 34.31 23.80 -29.69
CA VAL A 359 33.35 24.58 -28.88
C VAL A 359 32.61 23.68 -27.89
N ILE A 360 32.13 22.51 -28.33
CA ILE A 360 31.45 21.55 -27.45
C ILE A 360 32.39 21.08 -26.31
N ARG A 361 33.65 20.77 -26.60
CA ARG A 361 34.64 20.39 -25.57
C ARG A 361 34.95 21.52 -24.59
N LYS A 362 35.04 22.75 -25.09
CA LYS A 362 35.25 23.91 -24.23
C LYS A 362 34.07 24.08 -23.27
N LEU A 363 32.84 23.98 -23.77
CA LEU A 363 31.62 24.05 -22.96
C LEU A 363 31.48 22.86 -21.99
N GLU A 364 31.95 21.67 -22.35
CA GLU A 364 32.02 20.51 -21.45
C GLU A 364 32.83 20.82 -20.19
N LEU A 365 33.99 21.44 -20.38
CA LEU A 365 34.88 21.88 -19.31
C LEU A 365 34.30 23.06 -18.53
N GLU A 366 33.80 24.08 -19.21
CA GLU A 366 33.25 25.29 -18.57
C GLU A 366 31.99 25.02 -17.77
N TRP A 367 31.17 24.04 -18.17
CA TRP A 367 29.91 23.71 -17.50
C TRP A 367 30.02 22.49 -16.57
N GLU A 368 31.23 21.95 -16.40
CA GLU A 368 31.52 20.78 -15.56
C GLU A 368 30.60 19.58 -15.89
N LEU A 369 30.38 19.34 -17.19
CA LEU A 369 29.50 18.28 -17.63
C LEU A 369 30.27 16.98 -17.86
N ASP A 370 29.60 15.87 -17.56
CA ASP A 370 30.14 14.51 -17.60
C ASP A 370 30.30 13.94 -19.01
N SER A 371 29.75 14.62 -20.02
CA SER A 371 29.86 14.23 -21.42
C SER A 371 29.51 15.36 -22.40
N GLN A 372 30.08 15.29 -23.60
CA GLN A 372 29.69 16.08 -24.77
C GLN A 372 28.18 15.98 -25.08
N ARG A 373 27.55 14.84 -24.78
CA ARG A 373 26.11 14.66 -24.91
C ARG A 373 25.35 15.61 -23.97
N ALA A 374 25.78 15.72 -22.73
CA ALA A 374 25.16 16.62 -21.76
C ALA A 374 25.28 18.08 -22.21
N VAL A 375 26.41 18.46 -22.83
CA VAL A 375 26.59 19.79 -23.43
C VAL A 375 25.56 20.05 -24.52
N VAL A 376 25.44 19.15 -25.51
CA VAL A 376 24.49 19.30 -26.62
C VAL A 376 23.05 19.35 -26.10
N HIS A 377 22.71 18.53 -25.11
CA HIS A 377 21.38 18.54 -24.50
C HIS A 377 21.08 19.88 -23.83
N LYS A 378 22.01 20.41 -23.04
CA LYS A 378 21.87 21.68 -22.33
C LYS A 378 21.78 22.86 -23.31
N VAL A 379 22.56 22.86 -24.39
CA VAL A 379 22.46 23.88 -25.46
C VAL A 379 21.07 23.87 -26.11
N LEU A 380 20.52 22.68 -26.41
CA LEU A 380 19.19 22.56 -26.99
C LEU A 380 18.08 23.00 -26.02
N GLU A 381 18.21 22.65 -24.74
CA GLU A 381 17.30 23.10 -23.68
C GLU A 381 17.29 24.62 -23.57
N MET A 382 18.47 25.24 -23.48
CA MET A 382 18.61 26.70 -23.45
C MET A 382 18.06 27.36 -24.73
N ALA A 383 18.21 26.74 -25.90
CA ALA A 383 17.68 27.27 -27.15
C ALA A 383 16.15 27.24 -27.18
N VAL A 384 15.52 26.17 -26.69
CA VAL A 384 14.05 26.07 -26.56
C VAL A 384 13.54 27.10 -25.57
N GLU A 385 14.17 27.20 -24.39
CA GLU A 385 13.81 28.20 -23.38
C GLU A 385 13.95 29.63 -23.91
N ALA A 386 15.00 29.92 -24.68
CA ALA A 386 15.19 31.23 -25.29
C ALA A 386 14.09 31.58 -26.31
N VAL A 387 13.61 30.60 -27.09
CA VAL A 387 12.48 30.79 -28.01
C VAL A 387 11.19 31.06 -27.22
N GLU A 388 10.90 30.28 -26.18
CA GLU A 388 9.72 30.49 -25.34
C GLU A 388 9.76 31.84 -24.61
N LEU A 389 10.93 32.24 -24.09
CA LEU A 389 11.14 33.53 -23.45
C LEU A 389 10.89 34.67 -24.44
N LYS A 390 11.36 34.53 -25.69
CA LYS A 390 11.11 35.50 -26.75
C LYS A 390 9.62 35.66 -27.05
N GLU A 391 8.87 34.57 -27.12
CA GLU A 391 7.41 34.61 -27.31
C GLU A 391 6.69 35.26 -26.12
N LYS A 392 7.12 34.96 -24.89
CA LYS A 392 6.58 35.58 -23.67
C LYS A 392 6.86 37.08 -23.63
N CYS A 393 8.06 37.52 -24.00
CA CYS A 393 8.41 38.94 -24.11
C CYS A 393 7.52 39.66 -25.13
N LEU A 394 7.32 39.07 -26.32
CA LEU A 394 6.44 39.65 -27.33
C LEU A 394 4.99 39.78 -26.84
N ARG A 395 4.51 38.78 -26.09
CA ARG A 395 3.16 38.81 -25.51
C ARG A 395 3.02 39.84 -24.38
N LEU A 396 4.08 40.07 -23.60
CA LEU A 396 4.09 41.11 -22.58
C LEU A 396 4.02 42.51 -23.22
N GLU A 397 4.77 42.77 -24.28
CA GLU A 397 4.69 44.04 -25.03
C GLU A 397 3.26 44.31 -25.53
N GLN A 398 2.60 43.29 -26.11
CA GLN A 398 1.20 43.41 -26.56
C GLN A 398 0.22 43.68 -25.41
N LEU A 399 0.45 43.08 -24.24
CA LEU A 399 -0.38 43.33 -23.06
C LEU A 399 -0.15 44.73 -22.49
N GLU A 400 1.08 45.23 -22.50
CA GLU A 400 1.39 46.60 -22.07
C GLU A 400 0.73 47.65 -22.95
N GLU A 401 0.71 47.45 -24.27
CA GLU A 401 -0.03 48.31 -25.20
C GLU A 401 -1.53 48.30 -24.90
N LYS A 402 -2.11 47.12 -24.67
CA LYS A 402 -3.53 46.99 -24.35
C LYS A 402 -3.91 47.62 -23.01
N VAL A 403 -3.02 47.53 -22.01
CA VAL A 403 -3.21 48.23 -20.72
C VAL A 403 -3.17 49.74 -20.91
N LYS A 404 -2.29 50.27 -21.78
CA LYS A 404 -2.26 51.70 -22.11
C LYS A 404 -3.57 52.13 -22.77
N GLU A 405 -4.07 51.38 -23.75
CA GLU A 405 -5.37 51.67 -24.39
C GLU A 405 -6.52 51.70 -23.38
N LEU A 406 -6.64 50.65 -22.55
CA LEU A 406 -7.69 50.56 -21.52
C LEU A 406 -7.56 51.65 -20.46
N SER A 407 -6.34 52.07 -20.14
CA SER A 407 -6.12 53.18 -19.20
C SER A 407 -6.58 54.52 -19.78
N TRP A 408 -6.37 54.73 -21.09
CA TRP A 408 -6.84 55.92 -21.80
C TRP A 408 -8.37 55.93 -21.92
N GLU A 409 -8.98 54.78 -22.23
CA GLU A 409 -10.43 54.63 -22.30
C GLU A 409 -11.10 54.86 -20.94
N ASN A 410 -10.53 54.32 -19.85
CA ASN A 410 -11.01 54.61 -18.50
C ASN A 410 -10.90 56.10 -18.14
N GLN A 411 -9.81 56.78 -18.51
CA GLN A 411 -9.69 58.22 -18.29
C GLN A 411 -10.74 59.01 -19.06
N LYS A 412 -11.07 58.59 -20.28
CA LYS A 412 -12.12 59.20 -21.10
C LYS A 412 -13.50 59.01 -20.46
N LEU A 413 -13.85 57.77 -20.07
CA LEU A 413 -15.11 57.45 -19.41
C LEU A 413 -15.26 58.20 -18.06
N ASN A 414 -14.17 58.35 -17.30
CA ASN A 414 -14.20 59.12 -16.06
C ASN A 414 -14.51 60.61 -16.32
N ARG A 415 -13.95 61.22 -17.37
CA ARG A 415 -14.29 62.60 -17.76
C ARG A 415 -15.74 62.73 -18.21
N GLU A 416 -16.26 61.76 -18.96
CA GLU A 416 -17.67 61.73 -19.37
C GLU A 416 -18.60 61.60 -18.15
N ASN A 417 -18.27 60.71 -17.21
CA ASN A 417 -19.01 60.57 -15.96
C ASN A 417 -18.98 61.85 -15.11
N GLU A 418 -17.83 62.52 -14.99
CA GLU A 418 -17.73 63.81 -14.30
C GLU A 418 -18.60 64.89 -14.96
N SER A 419 -18.64 64.92 -16.30
CA SER A 419 -19.51 65.82 -17.06
C SER A 419 -20.99 65.54 -16.78
N LEU A 420 -21.40 64.28 -16.81
CA LEU A 420 -22.78 63.86 -16.51
C LEU A 420 -23.18 64.14 -15.06
N ILE A 421 -22.26 63.96 -14.10
CA ILE A 421 -22.49 64.31 -12.69
C ILE A 421 -22.73 65.82 -12.56
N ASN A 422 -21.91 66.64 -13.22
CA ASN A 422 -22.07 68.10 -13.21
C ASN A 422 -23.37 68.54 -13.90
N GLU A 423 -23.76 67.87 -14.98
CA GLU A 423 -25.03 68.13 -15.68
C GLU A 423 -26.24 67.74 -14.83
N ASN A 424 -26.19 66.58 -14.17
CA ASN A 424 -27.22 66.15 -13.22
C ASN A 424 -27.33 67.09 -12.01
N GLN A 425 -26.21 67.63 -11.51
CA GLN A 425 -26.23 68.62 -10.44
C GLN A 425 -26.85 69.96 -10.90
N LYS A 426 -26.58 70.38 -12.14
CA LYS A 426 -27.24 71.56 -12.74
C LYS A 426 -28.74 71.34 -12.94
N LEU A 427 -29.15 70.18 -13.44
CA LEU A 427 -30.55 69.80 -13.59
C LEU A 427 -31.27 69.73 -12.24
N ALA A 428 -30.65 69.16 -11.21
CA ALA A 428 -31.19 69.15 -9.85
C ALA A 428 -31.32 70.55 -9.25
N GLY A 429 -30.38 71.46 -9.57
CA GLY A 429 -30.47 72.87 -9.21
C GLY A 429 -31.61 73.61 -9.93
N GLN A 430 -31.82 73.30 -11.22
CA GLN A 430 -32.94 73.85 -12.00
C GLN A 430 -34.29 73.32 -11.52
N LEU A 431 -34.39 72.03 -11.16
CA LEU A 431 -35.58 71.41 -10.56
C LEU A 431 -35.94 72.01 -9.19
N LYS A 432 -34.97 72.49 -8.40
CA LYS A 432 -35.23 73.25 -7.16
C LYS A 432 -35.66 74.70 -7.40
N SER A 433 -35.38 75.26 -8.57
CA SER A 433 -35.77 76.65 -8.94
C SER A 433 -37.13 76.75 -9.64
N VAL A 434 -37.67 75.63 -10.11
CA VAL A 434 -39.06 75.54 -10.56
C VAL A 434 -39.93 75.15 -9.35
N GLY A 435 -40.24 76.16 -8.53
CA GLY A 435 -41.33 76.03 -7.58
C GLY A 435 -42.65 75.98 -8.33
N ARG A 436 -43.35 74.84 -8.28
CA ARG A 436 -44.81 74.87 -8.18
C ARG A 436 -45.30 73.78 -7.23
N GLN A 437 -45.85 74.28 -6.14
CA GLN A 437 -46.71 73.59 -5.19
C GLN A 437 -47.92 72.96 -5.91
N GLU A 438 -48.51 71.99 -5.20
CA GLU A 438 -49.89 71.52 -5.37
C GLU A 438 -50.21 70.76 -6.67
N MET A 439 -50.00 69.43 -6.65
CA MET A 439 -50.88 68.41 -7.26
C MET A 439 -50.23 67.01 -7.29
N VAL A 440 -49.77 66.44 -6.17
CA VAL A 440 -49.38 65.00 -6.12
C VAL A 440 -49.69 64.36 -4.74
N LYS A 441 -50.70 64.87 -4.01
CA LYS A 441 -51.21 64.18 -2.80
C LYS A 441 -52.40 63.27 -3.08
N GLN A 442 -52.98 63.32 -4.28
CA GLN A 442 -54.21 62.60 -4.61
C GLN A 442 -53.98 61.31 -5.44
N GLU A 443 -52.79 61.13 -6.03
CA GLU A 443 -52.45 59.90 -6.77
C GLU A 443 -51.67 58.86 -5.93
N VAL A 444 -51.14 59.24 -4.76
CA VAL A 444 -50.43 58.31 -3.87
C VAL A 444 -51.41 57.49 -3.02
N GLU A 445 -52.54 58.07 -2.59
CA GLU A 445 -53.58 57.34 -1.83
C GLU A 445 -54.33 56.29 -2.67
N ASP A 446 -54.45 56.48 -3.99
CA ASP A 446 -55.13 55.52 -4.88
C ASP A 446 -54.23 54.33 -5.29
N ILE A 447 -52.90 54.47 -5.16
CA ILE A 447 -51.95 53.37 -5.41
C ILE A 447 -51.81 52.48 -4.16
N ASP A 448 -51.74 53.09 -2.96
CA ASP A 448 -51.67 52.32 -1.71
C ASP A 448 -52.95 51.49 -1.48
N SER A 449 -54.12 52.06 -1.79
CA SER A 449 -55.40 51.33 -1.74
C SER A 449 -55.48 50.17 -2.74
N LYS A 450 -54.82 50.29 -3.91
CA LYS A 450 -54.74 49.21 -4.91
C LYS A 450 -53.74 48.12 -4.52
N ILE A 451 -52.63 48.50 -3.87
CA ILE A 451 -51.63 47.55 -3.37
C ILE A 451 -52.22 46.72 -2.22
N GLU A 452 -52.94 47.35 -1.29
CA GLU A 452 -53.63 46.63 -0.21
C GLU A 452 -54.66 45.63 -0.74
N ARG A 453 -55.45 46.01 -1.75
CA ARG A 453 -56.44 45.10 -2.36
C ARG A 453 -55.81 43.91 -3.09
N ILE A 454 -54.67 44.11 -3.77
CA ILE A 454 -53.94 43.04 -4.46
C ILE A 454 -53.27 42.11 -3.44
N ILE A 455 -52.77 42.65 -2.32
CA ILE A 455 -52.18 41.88 -1.23
C ILE A 455 -53.25 41.03 -0.53
N GLU A 456 -54.45 41.57 -0.28
CA GLU A 456 -55.58 40.83 0.32
C GLU A 456 -56.13 39.74 -0.60
N GLU A 457 -56.26 39.98 -1.91
CA GLU A 457 -56.65 38.94 -2.89
C GLU A 457 -55.61 37.81 -2.95
N LYS A 458 -54.31 38.14 -2.90
CA LYS A 458 -53.21 37.15 -2.91
C LYS A 458 -53.08 36.39 -1.59
N LEU A 459 -53.32 37.04 -0.45
CA LEU A 459 -53.33 36.40 0.87
C LEU A 459 -54.51 35.45 1.03
N SER A 460 -55.70 35.83 0.53
CA SER A 460 -56.89 34.97 0.54
C SER A 460 -56.69 33.70 -0.30
N PHE A 461 -56.03 33.84 -1.46
CA PHE A 461 -55.67 32.72 -2.33
C PHE A 461 -54.62 31.77 -1.72
N LEU A 462 -53.70 32.29 -0.89
CA LEU A 462 -52.69 31.48 -0.21
C LEU A 462 -53.19 30.81 1.07
N LEU A 463 -54.22 31.37 1.71
CA LEU A 463 -54.80 30.88 2.98
C LEU A 463 -55.85 29.77 2.80
N GLU A 464 -56.45 29.60 1.61
CA GLU A 464 -57.33 28.46 1.32
C GLU A 464 -56.57 27.16 0.99
N ASN A 465 -55.27 27.22 0.67
CA ASN A 465 -54.57 26.10 0.04
C ASN A 465 -53.45 25.42 0.84
N ASN A 466 -53.16 25.76 2.10
CA ASN A 466 -52.27 24.91 2.91
C ASN A 466 -52.56 24.95 4.41
N LYS A 467 -53.17 23.86 4.87
CA LYS A 467 -53.17 23.40 6.26
C LYS A 467 -51.82 22.72 6.57
N VAL A 468 -51.27 23.01 7.77
CA VAL A 468 -50.53 22.08 8.68
C VAL A 468 -49.05 21.85 8.29
N ILE A 469 -47.98 22.08 9.07
CA ILE A 469 -47.64 22.26 10.51
C ILE A 469 -46.24 22.92 10.54
N ASP A 470 -46.05 24.06 11.19
CA ASP A 470 -45.54 24.31 12.56
C ASP A 470 -44.00 24.26 12.73
N VAL A 471 -43.52 25.37 13.29
CA VAL A 471 -42.16 25.83 13.49
C VAL A 471 -41.99 26.05 14.97
N HIS A 472 -40.96 25.49 15.59
CA HIS A 472 -40.28 26.13 16.71
C HIS A 472 -38.77 26.00 16.45
N LYS A 473 -37.86 26.95 16.71
CA LYS A 473 -37.87 28.41 16.99
C LYS A 473 -36.37 28.69 17.17
N ALA A 474 -35.77 29.61 16.41
CA ALA A 474 -34.36 29.98 16.60
C ALA A 474 -34.24 31.49 16.80
N GLU A 475 -33.68 31.85 17.94
CA GLU A 475 -33.07 33.13 18.30
C GLU A 475 -31.71 32.74 18.91
N VAL A 476 -30.56 33.44 18.85
CA VAL A 476 -30.13 34.73 18.29
C VAL A 476 -28.60 34.77 18.53
N ILE A 477 -27.82 35.31 17.58
CA ILE A 477 -26.54 36.05 17.69
C ILE A 477 -25.27 35.34 18.26
N VAL A 478 -24.14 35.38 17.53
CA VAL A 478 -22.93 36.22 17.77
C VAL A 478 -21.76 35.75 16.86
N ASN A 479 -21.18 36.72 16.15
CA ASN A 479 -19.88 36.76 15.48
C ASN A 479 -18.76 35.87 16.07
N ALA A 480 -17.99 35.22 15.19
CA ALA A 480 -16.54 35.11 15.35
C ALA A 480 -15.85 34.83 14.01
N GLN A 481 -14.80 35.60 13.75
CA GLN A 481 -13.95 35.59 12.56
C GLN A 481 -13.32 34.23 12.31
N SER A 482 -13.45 33.70 11.10
CA SER A 482 -12.68 32.56 10.64
C SER A 482 -11.26 33.00 10.27
N GLN A 483 -10.30 32.76 11.16
CA GLN A 483 -8.89 32.71 10.80
C GLN A 483 -8.61 31.42 10.03
N VAL A 484 -8.21 31.59 8.78
CA VAL A 484 -7.56 30.57 7.95
C VAL A 484 -6.30 30.11 8.67
N THR A 485 -6.31 28.90 9.22
CA THR A 485 -5.10 28.27 9.75
C THR A 485 -4.40 27.54 8.61
N THR A 486 -3.39 28.20 8.04
CA THR A 486 -2.40 27.58 7.15
C THR A 486 -1.61 26.51 7.90
N LEU A 487 -1.67 25.27 7.44
CA LEU A 487 -0.75 24.19 7.81
C LEU A 487 0.70 24.63 7.50
N LYS A 488 1.52 24.80 8.54
CA LYS A 488 2.96 25.06 8.39
C LYS A 488 3.75 23.75 8.34
N VAL A 489 4.70 23.77 7.42
CA VAL A 489 5.68 22.74 7.03
C VAL A 489 6.66 22.41 8.17
N ASP A 490 6.72 21.14 8.58
CA ASP A 490 7.69 20.58 9.56
C ASP A 490 9.03 20.19 8.89
N SER A 491 9.82 21.15 8.38
CA SER A 491 11.06 20.82 7.63
C SER A 491 12.28 21.69 7.96
N TYR A 492 12.54 22.03 9.23
CA TYR A 492 13.64 22.94 9.58
C TYR A 492 14.70 22.39 10.56
N TRP A 493 14.64 21.11 10.98
CA TRP A 493 15.56 20.59 12.00
C TRP A 493 16.83 19.92 11.43
N GLU A 494 16.77 19.37 10.22
CA GLU A 494 17.91 18.70 9.58
C GLU A 494 19.07 19.68 9.26
N SER A 495 18.74 20.95 9.01
CA SER A 495 19.71 22.03 8.71
C SER A 495 20.34 22.68 9.96
N VAL A 496 19.91 22.32 11.17
CA VAL A 496 20.43 22.90 12.41
C VAL A 496 21.78 22.24 12.80
N PRO A 497 22.84 23.02 13.10
CA PRO A 497 24.12 22.48 13.57
C PRO A 497 23.99 21.70 14.88
N SER A 498 24.79 20.64 15.06
CA SER A 498 24.68 19.72 16.22
C SER A 498 24.77 20.41 17.60
N GLU A 499 25.61 21.44 17.73
CA GLU A 499 25.79 22.19 19.00
C GLU A 499 24.58 23.05 19.38
N GLU A 500 23.87 23.57 18.39
CA GLU A 500 22.63 24.31 18.59
C GLU A 500 21.46 23.34 18.84
N LEU A 501 21.45 22.21 18.12
CA LEU A 501 20.44 21.18 18.30
C LEU A 501 20.49 20.62 19.73
N LYS A 502 21.67 20.31 20.28
CA LYS A 502 21.84 19.80 21.66
C LYS A 502 21.14 20.67 22.72
N LYS A 503 21.08 22.00 22.53
CA LYS A 503 20.42 22.94 23.46
C LYS A 503 18.89 23.05 23.28
N SER A 504 18.35 22.61 22.14
CA SER A 504 16.92 22.71 21.81
C SER A 504 16.06 21.62 22.47
N LYS A 505 14.83 21.96 22.89
CA LYS A 505 13.83 21.05 23.45
C LYS A 505 12.56 20.91 22.59
N GLY A 506 12.56 21.47 21.37
CA GLY A 506 11.41 21.39 20.46
C GLY A 506 11.07 19.95 20.03
N ARG A 507 9.80 19.68 19.72
CA ARG A 507 9.32 18.31 19.41
C ARG A 507 10.06 17.68 18.21
N GLY A 508 10.30 18.45 17.14
CA GLY A 508 11.11 17.98 16.00
C GLY A 508 12.62 17.92 16.26
N ALA A 509 13.14 18.69 17.23
CA ALA A 509 14.54 18.62 17.64
C ALA A 509 14.86 17.30 18.37
N VAL A 510 13.90 16.73 19.10
CA VAL A 510 14.06 15.43 19.78
C VAL A 510 14.25 14.30 18.78
N GLU A 511 13.46 14.30 17.71
CA GLU A 511 13.53 13.26 16.67
C GLU A 511 14.85 13.30 15.92
N GLU A 512 15.31 14.50 15.54
CA GLU A 512 16.60 14.68 14.86
C GLU A 512 17.79 14.30 15.75
N LYS A 513 17.75 14.62 17.05
CA LYS A 513 18.78 14.17 18.02
C LYS A 513 18.90 12.65 18.08
N LEU A 514 17.76 11.96 18.07
CA LEU A 514 17.72 10.50 18.15
C LEU A 514 18.20 9.87 16.84
N LYS A 515 17.80 10.44 15.69
CA LYS A 515 18.31 10.06 14.36
C LYS A 515 19.82 10.21 14.26
N ARG A 516 20.39 11.36 14.66
CA ARG A 516 21.85 11.59 14.65
C ARG A 516 22.58 10.67 15.63
N SER A 517 22.02 10.43 16.82
CA SER A 517 22.57 9.47 17.79
C SER A 517 22.62 8.05 17.24
N PHE A 518 21.55 7.60 16.57
CA PHE A 518 21.48 6.30 15.92
C PHE A 518 22.55 6.17 14.83
N LEU A 519 22.62 7.16 13.92
CA LEU A 519 23.58 7.17 12.83
C LEU A 519 25.02 7.20 13.33
N ALA A 520 25.30 7.91 14.43
CA ALA A 520 26.63 7.94 15.05
C ALA A 520 27.07 6.57 15.54
N ILE A 521 26.16 5.82 16.19
CA ILE A 521 26.45 4.45 16.63
C ILE A 521 26.67 3.52 15.44
N ALA A 522 25.79 3.60 14.43
CA ALA A 522 25.90 2.79 13.23
C ALA A 522 27.22 3.06 12.50
N ASN A 523 27.58 4.32 12.29
CA ASN A 523 28.84 4.71 11.65
C ASN A 523 30.07 4.30 12.46
N HIS A 524 30.02 4.39 13.78
CA HIS A 524 31.13 3.90 14.63
C HIS A 524 31.34 2.39 14.42
N ASN A 525 30.26 1.60 14.44
CA ASN A 525 30.36 0.16 14.23
C ASN A 525 30.74 -0.18 12.78
N ASP A 526 30.29 0.62 11.81
CA ASP A 526 30.56 0.44 10.38
C ASP A 526 31.97 0.85 9.97
N TYR A 527 32.67 1.71 10.71
CA TYR A 527 33.97 2.23 10.25
C TYR A 527 35.07 2.30 11.31
N LYS A 528 34.73 2.52 12.59
CA LYS A 528 35.72 2.78 13.65
C LYS A 528 35.97 1.57 14.56
N ALA A 529 34.98 0.71 14.77
CA ALA A 529 35.11 -0.49 15.58
C ALA A 529 35.81 -1.61 14.79
N ARG A 530 37.13 -1.48 14.60
CA ARG A 530 37.98 -2.43 13.87
C ARG A 530 39.13 -2.99 14.72
N ASP A 531 39.53 -4.22 14.42
CA ASP A 531 40.76 -4.82 14.94
C ASP A 531 41.98 -4.36 14.14
N ASN A 532 43.18 -4.82 14.52
CA ASN A 532 44.43 -4.46 13.85
C ASN A 532 44.51 -4.95 12.39
N ASN A 533 43.60 -5.82 11.97
CA ASN A 533 43.51 -6.37 10.63
C ASN A 533 42.37 -5.75 9.81
N GLY A 534 41.72 -4.70 10.32
CA GLY A 534 40.62 -4.02 9.65
C GLY A 534 39.29 -4.79 9.65
N GLN A 535 39.19 -5.87 10.44
CA GLN A 535 37.95 -6.63 10.60
C GLN A 535 37.08 -6.05 11.73
N PRO A 536 35.74 -6.22 11.69
CA PRO A 536 34.86 -5.69 12.72
C PRO A 536 35.14 -6.29 14.11
N ASP A 537 35.44 -5.43 15.09
CA ASP A 537 35.77 -5.84 16.47
C ASP A 537 34.58 -5.64 17.41
N GLN A 538 33.91 -6.74 17.76
CA GLN A 538 32.73 -6.73 18.64
C GLN A 538 33.01 -6.13 20.02
N SER A 539 34.25 -6.18 20.52
CA SER A 539 34.63 -5.60 21.80
C SER A 539 34.56 -4.07 21.78
N LYS A 540 34.80 -3.44 20.62
CA LYS A 540 34.74 -1.99 20.39
C LYS A 540 33.39 -1.48 19.89
N MET A 541 32.47 -2.39 19.54
CA MET A 541 31.13 -2.07 19.04
C MET A 541 30.13 -1.74 20.14
N TRP A 542 29.13 -0.94 19.80
CA TRP A 542 28.02 -0.58 20.69
C TRP A 542 26.69 -1.08 20.14
N ALA A 543 25.92 -1.79 20.95
CA ALA A 543 24.53 -2.09 20.64
C ALA A 543 23.68 -0.83 20.80
N ILE A 544 22.75 -0.64 19.87
CA ILE A 544 21.76 0.44 19.95
C ILE A 544 20.70 0.06 20.99
N THR A 545 20.80 0.63 22.19
CA THR A 545 19.87 0.41 23.30
C THR A 545 19.28 1.72 23.79
N ASN A 546 18.20 1.65 24.58
CA ASN A 546 17.58 2.84 25.16
C ASN A 546 18.60 3.68 25.97
N GLN A 547 19.48 3.02 26.72
CA GLN A 547 20.53 3.67 27.48
C GLN A 547 21.55 4.38 26.58
N ALA A 548 22.02 3.72 25.52
CA ALA A 548 23.00 4.28 24.60
C ALA A 548 22.45 5.52 23.87
N LEU A 549 21.22 5.44 23.36
CA LEU A 549 20.58 6.57 22.70
C LEU A 549 20.28 7.71 23.68
N ARG A 550 19.91 7.40 24.91
CA ARG A 550 19.69 8.42 25.95
C ARG A 550 20.97 9.17 26.29
N GLN A 551 22.10 8.47 26.40
CA GLN A 551 23.40 9.08 26.68
C GLN A 551 23.86 10.00 25.54
N LEU A 552 23.72 9.57 24.28
CA LEU A 552 24.13 10.39 23.12
C LEU A 552 23.17 11.55 22.79
N SER A 553 21.87 11.38 22.99
CA SER A 553 20.86 12.39 22.61
C SER A 553 20.52 13.36 23.74
N GLY A 554 20.72 12.96 24.99
CA GLY A 554 20.21 13.68 26.17
C GLY A 554 18.68 13.69 26.29
N CYS A 555 17.97 12.89 25.48
CA CYS A 555 16.52 12.88 25.43
C CYS A 555 15.89 12.00 26.54
N ASN A 556 14.61 12.23 26.85
CA ASN A 556 13.88 11.43 27.83
C ASN A 556 13.77 9.95 27.38
N GLY A 557 14.00 9.00 28.29
CA GLY A 557 13.98 7.56 28.00
C GLY A 557 12.65 7.02 27.46
N GLN A 558 11.51 7.65 27.79
CA GLN A 558 10.21 7.30 27.21
C GLN A 558 10.12 7.70 25.73
N LEU A 559 10.61 8.89 25.37
CA LEU A 559 10.68 9.34 23.97
C LEU A 559 11.67 8.51 23.16
N VAL A 560 12.80 8.13 23.77
CA VAL A 560 13.73 7.17 23.18
C VAL A 560 13.04 5.83 22.93
N LYS A 561 12.22 5.33 23.88
CA LYS A 561 11.50 4.06 23.72
C LYS A 561 10.50 4.12 22.56
N VAL A 562 9.73 5.20 22.44
CA VAL A 562 8.79 5.41 21.32
C VAL A 562 9.55 5.47 20.00
N TRP A 563 10.64 6.24 19.94
CA TRP A 563 11.46 6.34 18.74
C TRP A 563 12.09 5.00 18.36
N MET A 564 12.59 4.23 19.33
CA MET A 564 13.14 2.89 19.11
C MET A 564 12.09 1.91 18.60
N GLU A 565 10.84 1.99 19.05
CA GLU A 565 9.77 1.11 18.52
C GLU A 565 9.47 1.48 17.05
N ASN A 566 9.42 2.78 16.73
CA ASN A 566 9.21 3.27 15.36
C ASN A 566 10.38 2.91 14.43
N HIS A 567 11.60 2.77 14.95
CA HIS A 567 12.83 2.47 14.19
C HIS A 567 13.38 1.08 14.49
N ARG A 568 12.54 0.18 15.02
CA ARG A 568 12.96 -1.14 15.51
C ARG A 568 13.64 -1.98 14.43
N ILE A 569 13.20 -1.88 13.19
CA ILE A 569 13.77 -2.62 12.05
C ILE A 569 15.23 -2.20 11.82
N ALA A 570 15.51 -0.90 11.76
CA ALA A 570 16.87 -0.41 11.56
C ALA A 570 17.81 -0.81 12.72
N ILE A 571 17.27 -0.86 13.94
CA ILE A 571 17.97 -1.31 15.15
C ILE A 571 18.26 -2.81 15.09
N ASP A 572 17.25 -3.62 14.78
CA ASP A 572 17.34 -5.08 14.69
C ASP A 572 18.27 -5.50 13.54
N ASP A 573 18.20 -4.84 12.36
CA ASP A 573 19.10 -5.10 11.23
C ASP A 573 20.55 -4.77 11.58
N HIS A 574 20.78 -3.64 12.26
CA HIS A 574 22.10 -3.27 12.75
C HIS A 574 22.61 -4.28 13.79
N HIS A 575 21.77 -4.74 14.72
CA HIS A 575 22.13 -5.78 15.70
C HIS A 575 22.43 -7.11 15.01
N ASN A 576 21.62 -7.52 14.04
CA ASN A 576 21.79 -8.77 13.29
C ASN A 576 23.06 -8.76 12.42
N LYS A 577 23.38 -7.62 11.77
CA LYS A 577 24.59 -7.42 10.96
C LYS A 577 25.87 -7.76 11.75
N TYR A 578 25.88 -7.44 13.05
CA TYR A 578 27.06 -7.56 13.89
C TYR A 578 26.95 -8.60 15.02
N GLY A 579 25.79 -9.26 15.16
CA GLY A 579 25.53 -10.23 16.23
C GLY A 579 25.44 -9.60 17.63
N LEU A 580 24.92 -8.37 17.74
CA LEU A 580 24.86 -7.62 19.00
C LEU A 580 23.60 -7.97 19.79
N GLY A 581 23.76 -8.34 21.06
CA GLY A 581 22.64 -8.67 21.95
C GLY A 581 22.25 -7.56 22.94
N GLN A 582 21.15 -7.75 23.66
CA GLN A 582 20.63 -6.78 24.64
C GLN A 582 21.59 -6.47 25.80
N TYR A 583 22.55 -7.36 26.09
CA TYR A 583 23.55 -7.20 27.15
C TYR A 583 24.92 -6.78 26.62
N HIS A 584 25.06 -6.50 25.33
CA HIS A 584 26.36 -6.24 24.69
C HIS A 584 27.10 -5.04 25.27
N ASN A 585 26.36 -4.03 25.74
CA ASN A 585 26.94 -2.81 26.31
C ASN A 585 27.30 -2.94 27.80
N LYS A 586 27.01 -4.08 28.43
CA LYS A 586 27.22 -4.25 29.87
C LYS A 586 28.72 -4.15 30.19
N GLY A 587 29.10 -3.20 31.04
CA GLY A 587 30.49 -2.99 31.48
C GLY A 587 31.34 -2.10 30.57
N LYS A 588 30.81 -1.54 29.48
CA LYS A 588 31.57 -0.67 28.54
C LYS A 588 31.66 0.81 28.93
N GLY A 589 31.00 1.22 30.01
CA GLY A 589 31.01 2.62 30.47
C GLY A 589 30.05 3.53 29.70
N ASP A 590 30.38 4.82 29.61
CA ASP A 590 29.57 5.83 28.93
C ASP A 590 29.92 5.91 27.44
N ILE A 591 28.92 5.70 26.57
CA ILE A 591 29.09 5.72 25.11
C ILE A 591 29.59 7.07 24.58
N THR A 592 29.33 8.17 25.28
CA THR A 592 29.77 9.52 24.88
C THR A 592 31.29 9.69 24.88
N GLN A 593 32.03 8.81 25.59
CA GLN A 593 33.49 8.78 25.54
C GLN A 593 34.04 8.16 24.25
N ALA A 594 33.22 7.38 23.55
CA ALA A 594 33.61 6.68 22.33
C ALA A 594 32.97 7.27 21.06
N ILE A 595 31.79 7.89 21.17
CA ILE A 595 30.96 8.29 20.04
C ILE A 595 30.36 9.68 20.30
N SER A 596 30.41 10.56 19.29
CA SER A 596 29.78 11.88 19.29
C SER A 596 29.16 12.18 17.91
N TRP A 597 28.22 13.13 17.87
CA TRP A 597 27.59 13.65 16.66
C TRP A 597 27.33 15.16 16.76
#